data_AF-A0A9E4BLJ1-F1
#
_entry.id   AF-A0A9E4BLJ1-F1
#
_cell.length_a   1.000
_cell.length_b   1.000
_cell.length_c   1.000
_cell.angle_alpha   90.00
_cell.angle_beta   90.00
_cell.angle_gamma   90.00
#
_symmetry.space_group_name_H-M   'P 1'
#
loop_
_entity.id
_entity.type
_entity.pdbx_description
1 polymer ?
#
loop_
_entity_poly.entity_id
_entity_poly.type
_entity_poly.pdbx_seq_one_letter_code
_entity_poly.pdbx_strand_id
1 'polypeptide(L)'
;MYHVNLPALGGGEEASFEVLALDSADAAAGISSYDADGKLSVSLSGSPFMTFHHTTDYPKPVINPILTPNGTNMLREPMAAWGEGEHPWQRGLTLMQGAINGVDCWNERPNQPGYGRTAQDDISISHNPLSLVIASENTWYEGDRALMSDSRSYRLYDSGRDAAVMDIALTLKASHGAVTIGDTKEGGFLCIRVNPSMDANADGQMRNAYGATDETGCWSLPSHWMDYYGPVGDEVVGFAIFDHPQNFRYPTTWHVRGYGLFAPNCWMFKPDHLMPEG
;
A
#
# COMPACT_ATOMS: atom_id res chain seq x y z
N MET A 1 0.76 1.41 -26.63
CA MET A 1 -0.31 1.18 -25.65
C MET A 1 -1.33 2.28 -25.80
N TYR A 2 -2.62 1.95 -25.79
CA TYR A 2 -3.69 2.94 -25.70
C TYR A 2 -4.07 3.06 -24.22
N HIS A 3 -4.24 4.29 -23.74
CA HIS A 3 -4.79 4.56 -22.42
C HIS A 3 -6.18 5.15 -22.64
N VAL A 4 -7.21 4.47 -22.16
CA VAL A 4 -8.60 4.89 -22.36
C VAL A 4 -9.26 5.06 -21.00
N ASN A 5 -9.88 6.23 -20.79
CA ASN A 5 -10.80 6.45 -19.68
C ASN A 5 -12.21 6.22 -20.20
N LEU A 6 -12.83 5.12 -19.78
CA LEU A 6 -14.19 4.76 -20.18
C LEU A 6 -15.17 5.20 -19.09
N PRO A 7 -16.38 5.65 -19.46
CA PRO A 7 -17.42 5.92 -18.48
C PRO A 7 -17.76 4.64 -17.71
N ALA A 8 -18.19 4.82 -16.46
CA ALA A 8 -18.73 3.71 -15.67
C ALA A 8 -19.97 3.12 -16.38
N LEU A 9 -20.07 1.79 -16.36
CA LEU A 9 -21.22 1.04 -16.88
C LEU A 9 -21.89 0.29 -15.74
N GLY A 10 -23.22 0.29 -15.74
CA GLY A 10 -24.04 -0.55 -14.88
C GLY A 10 -23.90 -2.04 -15.24
N GLY A 11 -24.30 -2.90 -14.30
CA GLY A 11 -24.29 -4.36 -14.52
C GLY A 11 -25.18 -4.76 -15.71
N GLY A 12 -24.59 -5.40 -16.72
CA GLY A 12 -25.29 -5.81 -17.94
C GLY A 12 -25.43 -4.73 -19.00
N GLU A 13 -24.89 -3.53 -18.78
CA GLU A 13 -24.82 -2.49 -19.80
C GLU A 13 -23.65 -2.74 -20.75
N GLU A 14 -23.87 -2.41 -22.03
CA GLU A 14 -22.85 -2.48 -23.07
C GLU A 14 -22.65 -1.07 -23.66
N ALA A 15 -21.40 -0.71 -23.91
CA ALA A 15 -21.07 0.50 -24.66
C ALA A 15 -20.00 0.19 -25.71
N SER A 16 -20.13 0.85 -26.86
CA SER A 16 -19.18 0.76 -27.97
C SER A 16 -18.49 2.10 -28.15
N PHE A 17 -17.18 2.08 -28.32
CA PHE A 17 -16.35 3.27 -28.49
C PHE A 17 -15.49 3.13 -29.74
N GLU A 18 -15.35 4.21 -30.49
CA GLU A 18 -14.33 4.33 -31.53
C GLU A 18 -13.04 4.85 -30.89
N VAL A 19 -11.94 4.10 -31.03
CA VAL A 19 -10.64 4.51 -30.50
C VAL A 19 -9.87 5.21 -31.60
N LEU A 20 -9.58 6.50 -31.38
CA LEU A 20 -8.77 7.31 -32.28
C LEU A 20 -7.38 7.55 -31.68
N ALA A 21 -6.37 7.56 -32.54
CA ALA A 21 -5.02 7.95 -32.13
C ALA A 21 -4.96 9.47 -31.88
N LEU A 22 -4.27 9.87 -30.82
CA LEU A 22 -3.93 11.27 -30.55
C LEU A 22 -2.49 11.53 -30.96
N ASP A 23 -2.21 12.71 -31.53
CA ASP A 23 -0.84 13.13 -31.86
C ASP A 23 0.02 13.34 -30.59
N SER A 24 -0.60 13.84 -29.53
CA SER A 24 -0.05 13.95 -28.18
C SER A 24 -1.19 13.88 -27.16
N ALA A 25 -0.90 13.41 -25.96
CA ALA A 25 -1.86 13.39 -24.86
C ALA A 25 -1.35 14.28 -23.72
N ASP A 26 -2.18 15.21 -23.28
CA ASP A 26 -1.90 16.04 -22.11
C ASP A 26 -1.91 15.19 -20.84
N ALA A 27 -1.23 15.65 -19.79
CA ALA A 27 -1.27 15.02 -18.49
C ALA A 27 -2.70 15.05 -17.88
N ALA A 28 -2.98 14.08 -17.00
CA ALA A 28 -4.21 14.00 -16.23
C ALA A 28 -4.46 15.30 -15.43
N ALA A 29 -5.38 16.14 -15.92
CA ALA A 29 -5.64 17.46 -15.34
C ALA A 29 -6.25 17.39 -13.93
N GLY A 30 -6.86 16.26 -13.56
CA GLY A 30 -7.43 16.08 -12.23
C GLY A 30 -6.38 15.81 -11.15
N ILE A 31 -5.11 15.53 -11.50
CA ILE A 31 -4.07 15.25 -10.52
C ILE A 31 -3.04 16.37 -10.50
N SER A 32 -2.74 16.89 -9.31
CA SER A 32 -1.62 17.80 -9.11
C SER A 32 -0.74 17.32 -7.96
N SER A 33 0.54 17.67 -8.03
CA SER A 33 1.51 17.28 -7.01
C SER A 33 2.49 18.39 -6.71
N TYR A 34 2.90 18.49 -5.46
CA TYR A 34 3.90 19.43 -4.98
C TYR A 34 4.87 18.68 -4.06
N ASP A 35 6.16 18.72 -4.40
CA ASP A 35 7.21 18.05 -3.65
C ASP A 35 8.14 19.07 -2.99
N ALA A 36 8.25 19.00 -1.67
CA ALA A 36 9.16 19.82 -0.88
C ALA A 36 9.44 19.15 0.47
N ASP A 37 10.63 19.37 1.03
CA ASP A 37 11.00 18.96 2.38
C ASP A 37 10.75 17.46 2.68
N GLY A 38 11.01 16.61 1.68
CA GLY A 38 10.80 15.16 1.77
C GLY A 38 9.33 14.72 1.80
N LYS A 39 8.42 15.57 1.32
CA LYS A 39 6.97 15.33 1.30
C LYS A 39 6.39 15.67 -0.06
N LEU A 40 5.88 14.65 -0.73
CA LEU A 40 5.09 14.81 -1.95
C LEU A 40 3.60 14.88 -1.57
N SER A 41 3.05 16.08 -1.64
CA SER A 41 1.62 16.34 -1.49
C SER A 41 0.93 16.11 -2.83
N VAL A 42 -0.14 15.32 -2.84
CA VAL A 42 -0.93 15.00 -4.03
C VAL A 42 -2.37 15.43 -3.83
N SER A 43 -2.90 16.17 -4.80
CA SER A 43 -4.32 16.52 -4.90
C SER A 43 -4.95 15.78 -6.07
N LEU A 44 -6.22 15.41 -5.92
CA LEU A 44 -7.02 14.73 -6.92
C LEU A 44 -8.39 15.40 -7.02
N SER A 45 -8.83 15.67 -8.25
CA SER A 45 -10.00 16.50 -8.60
C SER A 45 -10.08 17.82 -7.84
N GLY A 46 -8.93 18.50 -7.70
CA GLY A 46 -8.84 19.84 -7.07
C GLY A 46 -8.79 19.87 -5.54
N SER A 47 -8.87 18.71 -4.86
CA SER A 47 -8.82 18.62 -3.39
C SER A 47 -7.61 17.80 -2.91
N PRO A 48 -7.04 18.08 -1.72
CA PRO A 48 -5.95 17.27 -1.16
C PRO A 48 -6.35 15.80 -1.04
N PHE A 49 -5.48 14.88 -1.46
CA PHE A 49 -5.76 13.45 -1.45
C PHE A 49 -4.80 12.68 -0.56
N MET A 50 -3.49 12.76 -0.80
CA MET A 50 -2.52 12.01 -0.02
C MET A 50 -1.19 12.74 0.13
N THR A 51 -0.42 12.35 1.14
CA THR A 51 0.98 12.78 1.28
C THR A 51 1.89 11.56 1.33
N PHE A 52 2.84 11.50 0.41
CA PHE A 52 3.93 10.52 0.42
C PHE A 52 5.14 11.13 1.12
N HIS A 53 5.53 10.55 2.26
CA HIS A 53 6.70 10.97 3.02
C HIS A 53 7.90 10.14 2.58
N HIS A 54 8.87 10.81 1.97
CA HIS A 54 10.16 10.27 1.54
C HIS A 54 11.33 10.85 2.36
N THR A 55 11.05 11.37 3.56
CA THR A 55 12.08 11.83 4.49
C THR A 55 12.85 10.67 5.09
N THR A 56 14.02 10.98 5.68
CA THR A 56 14.78 10.04 6.52
C THR A 56 14.34 10.06 7.99
N ASP A 57 13.31 10.82 8.34
CA ASP A 57 12.81 10.92 9.73
C ASP A 57 12.09 9.64 10.16
N TYR A 58 11.59 8.87 9.19
CA TYR A 58 10.99 7.56 9.42
C TYR A 58 11.91 6.45 8.89
N PRO A 59 11.98 5.29 9.57
CA PRO A 59 12.76 4.15 9.08
C PRO A 59 12.25 3.55 7.77
N LYS A 60 11.05 3.96 7.30
CA LYS A 60 10.36 3.44 6.11
C LYS A 60 9.51 4.56 5.49
N PRO A 61 9.48 4.68 4.15
CA PRO A 61 8.54 5.56 3.47
C PRO A 61 7.09 5.26 3.84
N VAL A 62 6.28 6.31 3.99
CA VAL A 62 4.89 6.18 4.44
C VAL A 62 3.97 7.09 3.63
N ILE A 63 2.78 6.60 3.29
CA ILE A 63 1.69 7.43 2.80
C ILE A 63 0.73 7.68 3.95
N ASN A 64 0.61 8.95 4.35
CA ASN A 64 -0.34 9.43 5.34
C ASN A 64 -0.44 10.96 5.24
N PRO A 65 -1.63 11.57 5.12
CA PRO A 65 -2.95 10.95 5.08
C PRO A 65 -3.29 10.30 3.74
N ILE A 66 -4.41 9.57 3.72
CA ILE A 66 -5.26 9.41 2.53
C ILE A 66 -6.63 9.95 2.91
N LEU A 67 -7.07 10.99 2.20
CA LEU A 67 -8.19 11.84 2.57
C LEU A 67 -9.43 11.56 1.72
N THR A 68 -10.60 11.57 2.34
CA THR A 68 -11.90 11.67 1.65
C THR A 68 -12.03 13.01 0.92
N PRO A 69 -13.05 13.22 0.05
CA PRO A 69 -13.33 14.54 -0.53
C PRO A 69 -13.55 15.63 0.53
N ASN A 70 -14.07 15.26 1.70
CA ASN A 70 -14.33 16.16 2.82
C ASN A 70 -13.10 16.38 3.74
N GLY A 71 -11.96 15.76 3.43
CA GLY A 71 -10.73 15.93 4.19
C GLY A 71 -10.58 15.01 5.41
N THR A 72 -11.39 13.97 5.52
CA THR A 72 -11.29 12.96 6.58
C THR A 72 -10.15 11.98 6.28
N ASN A 73 -9.23 11.80 7.23
CA ASN A 73 -8.14 10.82 7.08
C ASN A 73 -8.63 9.40 7.38
N MET A 74 -8.49 8.52 6.38
CA MET A 74 -8.88 7.11 6.46
C MET A 74 -7.79 6.23 7.08
N LEU A 75 -6.59 6.78 7.32
CA LEU A 75 -5.46 6.06 7.89
C LEU A 75 -5.25 6.40 9.37
N ARG A 76 -4.61 5.50 10.12
CA ARG A 76 -4.18 5.81 11.48
C ARG A 76 -3.06 6.83 11.46
N GLU A 77 -3.25 7.94 12.18
CA GLU A 77 -2.25 8.97 12.37
C GLU A 77 -0.99 8.45 13.08
N PRO A 78 0.21 9.00 12.79
CA PRO A 78 1.41 8.73 13.57
C PRO A 78 1.19 9.03 15.06
N MET A 79 1.67 8.15 15.93
CA MET A 79 1.53 8.28 17.38
C MET A 79 2.89 8.38 18.07
N ALA A 80 2.94 9.17 19.14
CA ALA A 80 4.19 9.52 19.83
C ALA A 80 4.70 8.46 20.82
N ALA A 81 3.86 7.51 21.26
CA ALA A 81 4.19 6.64 22.39
C ALA A 81 3.92 5.14 22.12
N TRP A 82 4.75 4.34 22.80
CA TRP A 82 4.66 2.89 22.91
C TRP A 82 3.74 2.53 24.08
N GLY A 83 2.65 1.83 23.81
CA GLY A 83 1.84 1.15 24.81
C GLY A 83 2.01 -0.37 24.68
N GLU A 84 1.55 -1.12 25.70
CA GLU A 84 1.47 -2.58 25.57
C GLU A 84 0.49 -2.94 24.45
N GLY A 85 0.94 -3.77 23.49
CA GLY A 85 0.14 -4.14 22.33
C GLY A 85 0.04 -3.06 21.24
N GLU A 86 0.69 -1.91 21.41
CA GLU A 86 0.71 -0.85 20.40
C GLU A 86 1.77 -1.08 19.32
N HIS A 87 1.45 -0.58 18.12
CA HIS A 87 2.27 -0.77 16.92
C HIS A 87 2.64 0.56 16.28
N PRO A 88 3.33 1.51 16.95
CA PRO A 88 3.57 2.88 16.48
C PRO A 88 4.26 3.03 15.10
N TRP A 89 4.86 1.97 14.55
CA TRP A 89 5.41 1.92 13.19
C TRP A 89 4.35 1.72 12.09
N GLN A 90 3.16 1.24 12.44
CA GLN A 90 2.03 1.11 11.51
C GLN A 90 1.33 2.48 11.38
N ARG A 91 1.91 3.36 10.57
CA ARG A 91 1.54 4.79 10.46
C ARG A 91 0.72 5.11 9.20
N GLY A 92 -0.16 4.21 8.78
CA GLY A 92 -0.96 4.36 7.56
C GLY A 92 -0.59 3.30 6.53
N LEU A 93 -0.33 3.71 5.28
CA LEU A 93 0.12 2.80 4.23
C LEU A 93 1.65 2.79 4.18
N THR A 94 2.24 1.64 4.46
CA THR A 94 3.70 1.46 4.57
C THR A 94 4.08 0.09 4.03
N LEU A 95 5.26 -0.02 3.41
CA LEU A 95 5.81 -1.32 3.01
C LEU A 95 6.75 -1.88 4.09
N MET A 96 6.47 -3.09 4.57
CA MET A 96 7.08 -3.73 5.74
C MET A 96 7.16 -5.24 5.55
N GLN A 97 8.20 -5.90 6.05
CA GLN A 97 8.32 -7.36 5.91
C GLN A 97 8.93 -8.00 7.16
N GLY A 98 8.34 -9.07 7.70
CA GLY A 98 8.72 -9.60 9.01
C GLY A 98 10.04 -10.41 9.13
N ALA A 99 10.62 -10.90 8.04
CA ALA A 99 11.93 -11.55 8.00
C ALA A 99 12.58 -11.49 6.60
N ILE A 100 13.62 -10.66 6.44
CA ILE A 100 14.54 -10.64 5.28
C ILE A 100 15.90 -11.16 5.75
N ASN A 101 16.32 -12.34 5.29
CA ASN A 101 17.54 -13.00 5.79
C ASN A 101 17.57 -13.11 7.33
N GLY A 102 16.41 -13.33 7.94
CA GLY A 102 16.23 -13.41 9.40
C GLY A 102 16.17 -12.06 10.13
N VAL A 103 16.25 -10.93 9.43
CA VAL A 103 16.10 -9.58 9.99
C VAL A 103 14.64 -9.14 9.95
N ASP A 104 14.13 -8.66 11.08
CA ASP A 104 12.76 -8.14 11.21
C ASP A 104 12.66 -6.72 10.63
N CYS A 105 12.06 -6.60 9.46
CA CYS A 105 11.81 -5.33 8.79
C CYS A 105 10.33 -4.90 8.90
N TRP A 106 9.56 -5.53 9.80
CA TRP A 106 8.18 -5.17 10.12
C TRP A 106 8.13 -4.30 11.37
N ASN A 107 8.74 -4.77 12.45
CA ASN A 107 8.82 -4.02 13.70
C ASN A 107 9.94 -2.98 13.64
N GLU A 108 9.81 -1.92 14.43
CA GLU A 108 10.83 -0.86 14.51
C GLU A 108 11.40 -0.76 15.91
N ARG A 109 12.60 -1.29 16.13
CA ARG A 109 13.33 -1.07 17.39
C ARG A 109 14.64 -0.35 17.10
N PRO A 110 14.65 1.00 17.17
CA PRO A 110 15.86 1.77 16.91
C PRO A 110 17.02 1.30 17.78
N ASN A 111 18.21 1.24 17.19
CA ASN A 111 19.47 0.88 17.86
C ASN A 111 19.52 -0.54 18.45
N GLN A 112 18.65 -1.46 18.00
CA GLN A 112 18.70 -2.88 18.36
C GLN A 112 19.08 -3.73 17.14
N PRO A 113 20.05 -4.65 17.25
CA PRO A 113 20.30 -5.65 16.21
C PRO A 113 19.07 -6.51 15.93
N GLY A 114 18.96 -7.04 14.72
CA GLY A 114 17.84 -7.86 14.28
C GLY A 114 16.65 -7.07 13.73
N TYR A 115 16.69 -5.73 13.72
CA TYR A 115 15.63 -4.88 13.17
C TYR A 115 16.11 -4.04 11.99
N GLY A 116 15.33 -4.06 10.92
CA GLY A 116 15.68 -3.42 9.66
C GLY A 116 15.01 -2.08 9.41
N ARG A 117 15.57 -1.35 8.44
CA ARG A 117 15.04 -0.11 7.88
C ARG A 117 15.08 -0.15 6.36
N THR A 118 14.31 0.72 5.72
CA THR A 118 14.34 0.94 4.28
C THR A 118 14.85 2.36 4.03
N ALA A 119 15.92 2.50 3.27
CA ALA A 119 16.31 3.77 2.69
C ALA A 119 15.69 3.90 1.30
N GLN A 120 15.14 5.07 1.00
CA GLN A 120 14.72 5.42 -0.35
C GLN A 120 15.92 6.03 -1.07
N ASP A 121 16.44 5.32 -2.06
CA ASP A 121 17.67 5.70 -2.77
C ASP A 121 17.37 6.70 -3.90
N ASP A 122 16.21 6.56 -4.55
CA ASP A 122 15.73 7.46 -5.59
C ASP A 122 14.19 7.60 -5.56
N ILE A 123 13.71 8.71 -6.09
CA ILE A 123 12.28 8.98 -6.31
C ILE A 123 12.07 9.76 -7.61
N SER A 124 11.11 9.32 -8.41
CA SER A 124 10.65 10.07 -9.58
C SER A 124 9.12 10.21 -9.58
N ILE A 125 8.66 11.39 -9.98
CA ILE A 125 7.23 11.70 -10.13
C ILE A 125 6.96 11.99 -11.61
N SER A 126 6.03 11.25 -12.20
CA SER A 126 5.66 11.39 -13.61
C SER A 126 4.16 11.60 -13.76
N HIS A 127 3.77 12.68 -14.44
CA HIS A 127 2.40 12.95 -14.82
C HIS A 127 2.14 12.41 -16.22
N ASN A 128 1.32 11.37 -16.29
CA ASN A 128 0.90 10.72 -17.53
C ASN A 128 -0.55 11.10 -17.88
N PRO A 129 -1.04 10.80 -19.08
CA PRO A 129 -2.37 11.24 -19.50
C PRO A 129 -3.55 10.82 -18.64
N LEU A 130 -3.46 9.66 -17.97
CA LEU A 130 -4.53 9.15 -17.11
C LEU A 130 -4.11 8.97 -15.65
N SER A 131 -2.86 9.31 -15.29
CA SER A 131 -2.34 8.95 -13.98
C SER A 131 -1.12 9.74 -13.57
N LEU A 132 -0.94 9.93 -12.27
CA LEU A 132 0.34 10.23 -11.67
C LEU A 132 1.04 8.92 -11.27
N VAL A 133 2.35 8.82 -11.52
CA VAL A 133 3.18 7.70 -11.08
C VAL A 133 4.29 8.22 -10.19
N ILE A 134 4.38 7.65 -8.99
CA ILE A 134 5.53 7.77 -8.09
C ILE A 134 6.31 6.49 -8.24
N ALA A 135 7.55 6.55 -8.71
CA ALA A 135 8.45 5.41 -8.74
C ALA A 135 9.60 5.62 -7.74
N SER A 136 10.00 4.56 -7.05
CA SER A 136 11.15 4.61 -6.14
C SER A 136 12.03 3.38 -6.25
N GLU A 137 13.32 3.60 -6.03
CA GLU A 137 14.32 2.56 -5.78
C GLU A 137 14.71 2.63 -4.31
N ASN A 138 14.81 1.47 -3.66
CA ASN A 138 14.97 1.40 -2.22
C ASN A 138 15.94 0.29 -1.84
N THR A 139 16.68 0.48 -0.74
CA THR A 139 17.55 -0.54 -0.16
C THR A 139 17.17 -0.81 1.29
N TRP A 140 17.07 -2.08 1.64
CA TRP A 140 16.79 -2.55 3.00
C TRP A 140 18.09 -2.81 3.74
N TYR A 141 18.16 -2.40 5.01
CA TYR A 141 19.36 -2.48 5.84
C TYR A 141 19.08 -3.06 7.21
N GLU A 142 20.06 -3.77 7.77
CA GLU A 142 20.25 -3.94 9.22
C GLU A 142 21.46 -3.10 9.64
N GLY A 143 21.24 -1.99 10.35
CA GLY A 143 22.30 -1.01 10.60
C GLY A 143 22.86 -0.46 9.28
N ASP A 144 24.13 -0.74 9.01
CA ASP A 144 24.85 -0.39 7.77
C ASP A 144 24.95 -1.56 6.77
N ARG A 145 24.48 -2.75 7.14
CA ARG A 145 24.51 -3.94 6.28
C ARG A 145 23.30 -3.92 5.35
N ALA A 146 23.55 -3.72 4.06
CA ALA A 146 22.51 -3.89 3.03
C ALA A 146 22.05 -5.35 2.95
N LEU A 147 20.74 -5.56 2.83
CA LEU A 147 20.10 -6.88 2.81
C LEU A 147 19.61 -7.24 1.40
N MET A 148 18.91 -6.30 0.76
CA MET A 148 18.30 -6.42 -0.56
C MET A 148 17.86 -5.04 -1.05
N SER A 149 17.50 -4.92 -2.32
CA SER A 149 16.85 -3.72 -2.86
C SER A 149 15.46 -4.05 -3.40
N ASP A 150 14.67 -3.03 -3.66
CA ASP A 150 13.41 -3.17 -4.38
C ASP A 150 13.13 -1.94 -5.26
N SER A 151 12.30 -2.14 -6.28
CA SER A 151 11.67 -1.05 -7.02
C SER A 151 10.17 -1.03 -6.79
N ARG A 152 9.61 0.18 -6.64
CA ARG A 152 8.19 0.42 -6.35
C ARG A 152 7.59 1.34 -7.39
N SER A 153 6.31 1.14 -7.68
CA SER A 153 5.50 2.16 -8.34
C SER A 153 4.14 2.30 -7.67
N TYR A 154 3.73 3.54 -7.44
CA TYR A 154 2.39 3.93 -7.00
C TYR A 154 1.77 4.73 -8.13
N ARG A 155 0.78 4.14 -8.81
CA ARG A 155 0.08 4.78 -9.94
C ARG A 155 -1.32 5.17 -9.49
N LEU A 156 -1.54 6.47 -9.31
CA LEU A 156 -2.85 7.04 -9.02
C LEU A 156 -3.55 7.42 -10.32
N TYR A 157 -4.73 6.88 -10.56
CA TYR A 157 -5.54 7.22 -11.75
C TYR A 157 -6.40 8.45 -11.54
N ASP A 158 -6.56 9.24 -12.60
CA ASP A 158 -7.46 10.39 -12.61
C ASP A 158 -8.91 9.94 -12.42
N SER A 159 -9.63 10.58 -11.51
CA SER A 159 -10.97 10.15 -11.07
C SER A 159 -11.72 11.26 -10.33
N GLY A 160 -13.06 11.15 -10.28
CA GLY A 160 -13.98 12.12 -9.66
C GLY A 160 -14.03 12.12 -8.13
N ARG A 161 -13.00 11.56 -7.46
CA ARG A 161 -12.81 11.48 -5.99
C ARG A 161 -13.75 10.60 -5.17
N ASP A 162 -14.97 10.28 -5.62
CA ASP A 162 -15.87 9.34 -4.90
C ASP A 162 -15.29 7.92 -4.81
N ALA A 163 -14.44 7.56 -5.77
CA ALA A 163 -13.56 6.41 -5.72
C ALA A 163 -12.24 6.80 -6.37
N ALA A 164 -11.13 6.37 -5.77
CA ALA A 164 -9.79 6.53 -6.33
C ALA A 164 -9.17 5.13 -6.50
N VAL A 165 -8.48 4.94 -7.63
CA VAL A 165 -7.75 3.70 -7.90
C VAL A 165 -6.26 4.00 -7.83
N MET A 166 -5.54 3.20 -7.05
CA MET A 166 -4.09 3.26 -6.94
C MET A 166 -3.50 1.86 -7.15
N ASP A 167 -2.73 1.69 -8.22
CA ASP A 167 -1.94 0.47 -8.40
C ASP A 167 -0.63 0.59 -7.63
N ILE A 168 -0.30 -0.45 -6.88
CA ILE A 168 0.98 -0.57 -6.18
C ILE A 168 1.69 -1.80 -6.71
N ALA A 169 2.87 -1.60 -7.30
CA ALA A 169 3.76 -2.67 -7.73
C ALA A 169 5.05 -2.63 -6.92
N LEU A 170 5.54 -3.81 -6.56
CA LEU A 170 6.79 -4.01 -5.84
C LEU A 170 7.56 -5.13 -6.52
N THR A 171 8.81 -4.85 -6.90
CA THR A 171 9.74 -5.85 -7.43
C THR A 171 10.92 -6.00 -6.48
N LEU A 172 11.07 -7.18 -5.89
CA LEU A 172 12.18 -7.51 -5.00
C LEU A 172 13.44 -7.82 -5.81
N LYS A 173 14.60 -7.36 -5.36
CA LYS A 173 15.90 -7.57 -6.02
C LYS A 173 16.91 -8.11 -5.02
N ALA A 174 17.56 -9.23 -5.35
CA ALA A 174 18.58 -9.85 -4.51
C ALA A 174 19.96 -9.21 -4.77
N SER A 175 20.02 -7.89 -4.66
CA SER A 175 21.16 -7.05 -5.07
C SER A 175 22.42 -7.20 -4.19
N HIS A 176 22.31 -7.86 -3.04
CA HIS A 176 23.34 -7.91 -2.00
C HIS A 176 23.57 -9.35 -1.51
N GLY A 177 23.55 -10.30 -2.44
CA GLY A 177 23.61 -11.73 -2.15
C GLY A 177 22.24 -12.39 -2.14
N ALA A 178 22.22 -13.70 -1.90
CA ALA A 178 20.97 -14.45 -1.81
C ALA A 178 20.06 -13.91 -0.70
N VAL A 179 18.76 -13.87 -0.99
CA VAL A 179 17.74 -13.35 -0.08
C VAL A 179 16.77 -14.46 0.27
N THR A 180 16.52 -14.65 1.57
CA THR A 180 15.46 -15.50 2.09
C THR A 180 14.36 -14.63 2.67
N ILE A 181 13.17 -14.72 2.10
CA ILE A 181 11.95 -14.13 2.68
C ILE A 181 11.32 -15.19 3.58
N GLY A 182 11.32 -14.93 4.90
CA GLY A 182 10.91 -15.90 5.92
C GLY A 182 9.39 -16.04 6.11
N ASP A 183 8.99 -17.16 6.70
CA ASP A 183 7.61 -17.61 6.94
C ASP A 183 6.86 -16.92 8.11
N THR A 184 6.92 -15.59 8.20
CA THR A 184 6.28 -14.87 9.30
C THR A 184 4.80 -14.56 9.04
N LYS A 185 4.01 -14.37 10.11
CA LYS A 185 2.65 -13.84 9.97
C LYS A 185 2.64 -12.41 9.42
N GLU A 186 3.77 -11.69 9.51
CA GLU A 186 4.05 -10.36 8.97
C GLU A 186 4.77 -10.36 7.60
N GLY A 187 4.67 -11.44 6.83
CA GLY A 187 5.36 -11.59 5.54
C GLY A 187 4.81 -10.74 4.38
N GLY A 188 3.72 -10.00 4.57
CA GLY A 188 3.07 -9.21 3.51
C GLY A 188 3.66 -7.82 3.40
N PHE A 189 4.33 -7.50 2.28
CA PHE A 189 5.00 -6.21 2.10
C PHE A 189 4.05 -5.02 2.31
N LEU A 190 2.86 -5.03 1.73
CA LEU A 190 1.92 -3.91 1.88
C LEU A 190 1.18 -4.01 3.22
N CYS A 191 1.25 -2.96 4.02
CA CYS A 191 0.44 -2.81 5.23
C CYS A 191 -0.32 -1.50 5.18
N ILE A 192 -1.65 -1.59 5.35
CA ILE A 192 -2.52 -0.45 5.64
C ILE A 192 -2.95 -0.56 7.10
N ARG A 193 -2.74 0.52 7.85
CA ARG A 193 -3.37 0.72 9.15
C ARG A 193 -4.50 1.72 9.02
N VAL A 194 -5.73 1.24 9.10
CA VAL A 194 -6.93 2.08 8.95
C VAL A 194 -7.13 2.99 10.16
N ASN A 195 -7.93 4.05 10.00
CA ASN A 195 -8.31 4.93 11.08
C ASN A 195 -8.97 4.12 12.23
N PRO A 196 -8.61 4.34 13.51
CA PRO A 196 -9.15 3.55 14.62
C PRO A 196 -10.67 3.56 14.73
N SER A 197 -11.35 4.62 14.31
CA SER A 197 -12.82 4.69 14.36
C SER A 197 -13.52 3.74 13.36
N MET A 198 -12.83 3.36 12.29
CA MET A 198 -13.32 2.38 11.31
C MET A 198 -12.72 0.98 11.53
N ASP A 199 -12.06 0.72 12.67
CA ASP A 199 -11.59 -0.63 12.97
C ASP A 199 -12.78 -1.57 13.24
N ALA A 200 -12.59 -2.87 13.04
CA ALA A 200 -13.66 -3.86 13.11
C ALA A 200 -13.84 -4.45 14.51
N ASN A 201 -13.05 -4.00 15.49
CA ASN A 201 -13.35 -4.19 16.91
C ASN A 201 -14.38 -3.15 17.38
N ALA A 202 -14.47 -2.01 16.70
CA ALA A 202 -15.51 -1.00 16.80
C ALA A 202 -16.61 -1.26 15.75
N ASP A 203 -16.97 -0.22 14.98
CA ASP A 203 -18.10 -0.24 14.03
C ASP A 203 -17.68 -0.57 12.59
N GLY A 204 -16.39 -0.81 12.35
CA GLY A 204 -15.85 -1.23 11.07
C GLY A 204 -16.19 -2.66 10.68
N GLN A 205 -15.94 -2.97 9.42
CA GLN A 205 -16.22 -4.26 8.79
C GLN A 205 -15.06 -4.64 7.89
N MET A 206 -14.82 -5.94 7.79
CA MET A 206 -13.96 -6.53 6.76
C MET A 206 -14.77 -7.50 5.93
N ARG A 207 -14.46 -7.66 4.65
CA ARG A 207 -15.15 -8.61 3.77
C ARG A 207 -14.24 -9.19 2.72
N ASN A 208 -14.31 -10.50 2.52
CA ASN A 208 -13.55 -11.18 1.48
C ASN A 208 -14.41 -11.56 0.25
N ALA A 209 -13.75 -12.03 -0.81
CA ALA A 209 -14.38 -12.43 -2.07
C ALA A 209 -15.36 -13.60 -1.94
N TYR A 210 -15.29 -14.36 -0.85
CA TYR A 210 -16.13 -15.53 -0.57
C TYR A 210 -17.28 -15.21 0.40
N GLY A 211 -17.41 -13.94 0.81
CA GLY A 211 -18.50 -13.48 1.66
C GLY A 211 -18.26 -13.64 3.17
N ALA A 212 -17.05 -14.00 3.61
CA ALA A 212 -16.72 -13.93 5.03
C ALA A 212 -16.58 -12.46 5.48
N THR A 213 -17.02 -12.16 6.70
CA THR A 213 -17.09 -10.80 7.23
C THR A 213 -16.44 -10.60 8.60
N ASP A 214 -15.71 -11.60 9.10
CA ASP A 214 -15.06 -11.56 10.41
C ASP A 214 -13.57 -11.91 10.32
N GLU A 215 -12.82 -11.65 11.39
CA GLU A 215 -11.38 -11.95 11.43
C GLU A 215 -11.11 -13.44 11.22
N THR A 216 -11.99 -14.33 11.70
CA THR A 216 -11.79 -15.79 11.58
C THR A 216 -11.85 -16.25 10.12
N GLY A 217 -12.80 -15.73 9.35
CA GLY A 217 -13.01 -16.07 7.94
C GLY A 217 -12.14 -15.27 6.97
N CYS A 218 -11.42 -14.25 7.46
CA CYS A 218 -10.56 -13.42 6.62
C CYS A 218 -9.06 -13.57 6.92
N TRP A 219 -8.66 -13.92 8.15
CA TRP A 219 -7.26 -14.04 8.55
C TRP A 219 -6.63 -15.34 8.07
N SER A 220 -5.44 -15.24 7.46
CA SER A 220 -4.67 -16.36 6.91
C SER A 220 -5.35 -17.17 5.79
N LEU A 221 -6.51 -16.73 5.31
CA LEU A 221 -7.25 -17.40 4.24
C LEU A 221 -7.00 -16.71 2.89
N PRO A 222 -6.90 -17.47 1.79
CA PRO A 222 -6.70 -16.89 0.46
C PRO A 222 -7.97 -16.15 0.01
N SER A 223 -7.82 -15.00 -0.65
CA SER A 223 -8.95 -14.28 -1.27
C SER A 223 -8.48 -13.38 -2.42
N HIS A 224 -9.27 -13.31 -3.50
CA HIS A 224 -8.96 -12.49 -4.69
C HIS A 224 -8.98 -10.98 -4.42
N TRP A 225 -9.81 -10.58 -3.46
CA TRP A 225 -9.87 -9.22 -2.94
C TRP A 225 -10.29 -9.27 -1.48
N MET A 226 -10.03 -8.18 -0.78
CA MET A 226 -10.50 -7.95 0.57
C MET A 226 -10.90 -6.48 0.68
N ASP A 227 -11.95 -6.22 1.43
CA ASP A 227 -12.46 -4.90 1.73
C ASP A 227 -12.37 -4.65 3.23
N TYR A 228 -12.07 -3.41 3.62
CA TYR A 228 -12.03 -2.94 4.99
C TYR A 228 -12.62 -1.52 5.03
N TYR A 229 -13.81 -1.39 5.62
CA TYR A 229 -14.56 -0.14 5.64
C TYR A 229 -15.26 0.09 6.97
N GLY A 230 -15.62 1.32 7.28
CA GLY A 230 -16.31 1.67 8.51
C GLY A 230 -16.56 3.16 8.65
N PRO A 231 -17.20 3.60 9.74
CA PRO A 231 -17.44 5.00 9.99
C PRO A 231 -16.13 5.73 10.37
N VAL A 232 -15.92 6.92 9.82
CA VAL A 232 -14.95 7.89 10.32
C VAL A 232 -15.64 9.25 10.35
N GLY A 233 -15.99 9.71 11.55
CA GLY A 233 -16.89 10.87 11.70
C GLY A 233 -18.28 10.56 11.14
N ASP A 234 -18.79 11.42 10.26
CA ASP A 234 -20.11 11.27 9.62
C ASP A 234 -20.05 10.54 8.26
N GLU A 235 -18.87 10.03 7.86
CA GLU A 235 -18.66 9.34 6.59
C GLU A 235 -18.47 7.84 6.78
N VAL A 236 -18.93 7.03 5.81
CA VAL A 236 -18.52 5.62 5.69
C VAL A 236 -17.48 5.52 4.60
N VAL A 237 -16.29 5.06 4.96
CA VAL A 237 -15.08 5.10 4.13
C VAL A 237 -14.36 3.77 4.19
N GLY A 238 -13.49 3.47 3.23
CA GLY A 238 -12.80 2.19 3.22
C GLY A 238 -11.72 2.03 2.16
N PHE A 239 -11.09 0.87 2.22
CA PHE A 239 -10.10 0.42 1.25
C PHE A 239 -10.50 -0.97 0.76
N ALA A 240 -10.54 -1.15 -0.55
CA ALA A 240 -10.58 -2.46 -1.17
C ALA A 240 -9.22 -2.74 -1.84
N ILE A 241 -8.61 -3.87 -1.50
CA ILE A 241 -7.36 -4.32 -2.13
C ILE A 241 -7.70 -5.52 -3.00
N PHE A 242 -7.30 -5.44 -4.26
CA PHE A 242 -7.43 -6.51 -5.25
C PHE A 242 -6.05 -7.14 -5.47
N ASP A 243 -5.94 -8.44 -5.26
CA ASP A 243 -4.70 -9.16 -5.56
C ASP A 243 -4.61 -9.36 -7.08
N HIS A 244 -3.47 -9.02 -7.67
CA HIS A 244 -3.32 -9.14 -9.11
C HIS A 244 -3.08 -10.61 -9.50
N PRO A 245 -3.74 -11.17 -10.54
CA PRO A 245 -3.59 -12.59 -10.90
C PRO A 245 -2.17 -13.07 -11.23
N GLN A 246 -1.26 -12.14 -11.54
CA GLN A 246 0.15 -12.44 -11.79
C GLN A 246 1.03 -12.37 -10.54
N ASN A 247 0.47 -12.02 -9.37
CA ASN A 247 1.21 -11.97 -8.13
C ASN A 247 1.69 -13.35 -7.71
N PHE A 248 2.86 -13.39 -7.07
CA PHE A 248 3.40 -14.62 -6.52
C PHE A 248 2.41 -15.22 -5.50
N ARG A 249 2.06 -16.50 -5.71
CA ARG A 249 1.09 -17.27 -4.92
C ARG A 249 -0.35 -16.72 -4.95
N TYR A 250 -0.75 -16.11 -6.05
CA TYR A 250 -2.15 -15.70 -6.26
C TYR A 250 -3.16 -16.86 -6.10
N PRO A 251 -4.35 -16.60 -5.49
CA PRO A 251 -4.64 -15.44 -4.65
C PRO A 251 -3.92 -15.52 -3.31
N THR A 252 -3.40 -14.38 -2.87
CA THR A 252 -2.68 -14.22 -1.61
C THR A 252 -3.57 -14.50 -0.40
N THR A 253 -2.93 -14.89 0.70
CA THR A 253 -3.56 -14.94 2.03
C THR A 253 -3.54 -13.55 2.68
N TRP A 254 -4.37 -13.32 3.68
CA TRP A 254 -4.55 -11.98 4.25
C TRP A 254 -4.18 -11.93 5.74
N HIS A 255 -3.34 -10.98 6.14
CA HIS A 255 -3.11 -10.63 7.53
C HIS A 255 -3.99 -9.44 7.91
N VAL A 256 -5.30 -9.70 8.06
CA VAL A 256 -6.26 -8.73 8.56
C VAL A 256 -6.51 -8.91 10.05
N ARG A 257 -6.72 -7.82 10.79
CA ARG A 257 -7.04 -7.86 12.22
C ARG A 257 -8.12 -6.85 12.54
N GLY A 258 -9.01 -7.18 13.48
CA GLY A 258 -10.11 -6.34 13.91
C GLY A 258 -9.68 -4.98 14.44
N TYR A 259 -8.46 -4.88 14.97
CA TYR A 259 -7.87 -3.60 15.40
C TYR A 259 -7.39 -2.70 14.25
N GLY A 260 -7.71 -3.01 12.98
CA GLY A 260 -7.44 -2.14 11.84
C GLY A 260 -6.17 -2.43 11.05
N LEU A 261 -5.57 -3.62 11.21
CA LEU A 261 -4.50 -4.06 10.31
C LEU A 261 -5.12 -4.63 9.04
N PHE A 262 -4.64 -4.16 7.88
CA PHE A 262 -5.09 -4.62 6.59
C PHE A 262 -3.90 -4.85 5.64
N ALA A 263 -3.51 -6.12 5.45
CA ALA A 263 -2.32 -6.47 4.69
C ALA A 263 -2.50 -7.75 3.85
N PRO A 264 -2.34 -7.69 2.50
CA PRO A 264 -2.13 -8.89 1.70
C PRO A 264 -0.78 -9.53 2.06
N ASN A 265 -0.73 -10.84 2.21
CA ASN A 265 0.44 -11.56 2.69
C ASN A 265 0.60 -12.92 2.01
N CYS A 266 1.46 -13.01 0.98
CA CYS A 266 1.68 -14.26 0.24
C CYS A 266 2.71 -15.20 0.91
N TRP A 267 3.25 -14.85 2.08
CA TRP A 267 4.19 -15.67 2.86
C TRP A 267 3.62 -16.16 4.20
N MET A 268 2.38 -15.80 4.53
CA MET A 268 1.75 -16.19 5.78
C MET A 268 1.69 -17.71 5.95
N PHE A 269 2.48 -18.24 6.89
CA PHE A 269 2.60 -19.68 7.18
C PHE A 269 2.90 -20.52 5.93
N LYS A 270 3.73 -19.99 5.02
CA LYS A 270 4.23 -20.69 3.83
C LYS A 270 5.73 -20.87 3.93
N PRO A 271 6.32 -21.89 3.31
CA PRO A 271 7.77 -22.08 3.33
C PRO A 271 8.52 -20.84 2.87
N ASP A 272 9.70 -20.65 3.47
CA ASP A 272 10.70 -19.65 3.08
C ASP A 272 10.87 -19.58 1.57
N HIS A 273 10.99 -18.35 1.07
CA HIS A 273 11.25 -18.11 -0.34
C HIS A 273 12.68 -17.64 -0.53
N LEU A 274 13.47 -18.48 -1.21
CA LEU A 274 14.84 -18.18 -1.59
C LEU A 274 14.88 -17.49 -2.95
N MET A 275 15.47 -16.31 -2.98
CA MET A 275 15.85 -15.58 -4.19
C MET A 275 17.37 -15.71 -4.35
N PRO A 276 17.88 -16.32 -5.44
CA PRO A 276 19.31 -16.31 -5.72
C PRO A 276 19.77 -14.87 -5.99
N GLU A 277 21.04 -14.59 -5.74
CA GLU A 277 21.65 -13.29 -6.06
C GLU A 277 21.45 -12.93 -7.54
N GLY A 278 21.02 -11.69 -7.80
CA GLY A 278 20.70 -11.19 -9.14
C GLY A 278 19.92 -9.88 -9.15
#